data_AF-A0A527GJJ8-F1
#
_entry.id   AF-A0A527GJJ8-F1
#
_cell.length_a   1.000
_cell.length_b   1.000
_cell.length_c   1.000
_cell.angle_alpha   90.00
_cell.angle_beta   90.00
_cell.angle_gamma   90.00
#
_symmetry.space_group_name_H-M   'P 1'
#
loop_
_entity.id
_entity.type
_entity.pdbx_description
1 polymer ?
#
loop_
_entity_poly.entity_id
_entity_poly.type
_entity_poly.pdbx_seq_one_letter_code
_entity_poly.pdbx_strand_id
1 'polypeptide(L)' 'ERYAEVVADSGIDAKVGQHVWDGVVRDLTAHAGDDRLADGFVKAIEQVGAVLAEHFPVTVGDSNELDDHLVEI' A
#
# COMPACT_ATOMS: atom_id res chain seq x y z
N GLU A 1 7.66 19.14 -6.05
CA GLU A 1 6.45 18.68 -5.33
C GLU A 1 6.72 17.28 -4.79
N ARG A 2 6.25 16.93 -3.59
CA ARG A 2 6.37 15.59 -3.01
C ARG A 2 4.95 15.08 -2.75
N TYR A 3 4.40 14.30 -3.67
CA TYR A 3 3.05 13.76 -3.60
C TYR A 3 3.11 12.23 -3.76
N ALA A 4 2.28 11.53 -3.01
CA ALA A 4 2.07 10.09 -3.13
C ALA A 4 0.59 9.79 -2.93
N GLU A 5 0.11 8.75 -3.58
CA GLU A 5 -1.30 8.34 -3.55
C GLU A 5 -1.39 6.83 -3.38
N VAL A 6 -2.39 6.40 -2.62
CA VAL A 6 -2.78 4.99 -2.52
C VAL A 6 -4.17 4.89 -3.12
N VAL A 7 -4.29 4.16 -4.22
CA VAL A 7 -5.57 3.93 -4.90
C VAL A 7 -6.02 2.50 -4.58
N ALA A 8 -7.14 2.38 -3.88
CA ALA A 8 -7.77 1.12 -3.56
C ALA A 8 -9.02 0.92 -4.44
N ASP A 9 -9.34 -0.33 -4.74
CA ASP A 9 -10.62 -0.64 -5.36
C ASP A 9 -11.80 -0.42 -4.38
N SER A 10 -13.02 -0.47 -4.90
CA SER A 10 -14.22 -0.24 -4.09
C SER A 10 -14.49 -1.33 -3.04
N GLY A 11 -13.96 -2.54 -3.21
CA GLY A 11 -14.08 -3.63 -2.25
C GLY A 11 -13.21 -3.41 -1.02
N ILE A 12 -11.98 -2.95 -1.25
CA ILE A 12 -11.00 -2.58 -0.22
C ILE A 12 -11.45 -1.30 0.51
N ASP A 13 -11.84 -0.27 -0.25
CA ASP A 13 -12.29 1.03 0.31
C ASP A 13 -13.51 0.87 1.23
N ALA A 14 -14.42 -0.06 0.92
CA ALA A 14 -15.57 -0.37 1.76
C ALA A 14 -15.22 -1.03 3.12
N LYS A 15 -13.98 -1.49 3.31
CA LYS A 15 -13.52 -2.20 4.52
C LYS A 15 -12.49 -1.42 5.33
N VAL A 16 -11.65 -0.64 4.67
CA VAL A 16 -10.52 0.05 5.28
C VAL A 16 -10.79 1.55 5.37
N GLY A 17 -10.71 2.10 6.58
CA GLY A 17 -10.94 3.54 6.77
C GLY A 17 -9.80 4.41 6.23
N GLN A 18 -10.14 5.59 5.71
CA GLN A 18 -9.21 6.57 5.12
C GLN A 18 -7.93 6.84 5.94
N HIS A 19 -8.06 6.90 7.27
CA HIS A 19 -6.93 7.15 8.18
C HIS A 19 -5.76 6.16 8.04
N VAL A 20 -6.02 4.94 7.56
CA VAL A 20 -4.99 3.94 7.27
C VAL A 20 -4.14 4.40 6.08
N TRP A 21 -4.79 4.78 4.98
CA TRP A 21 -4.13 5.27 3.76
C TRP A 21 -3.37 6.56 4.03
N ASP A 22 -3.94 7.47 4.81
CA ASP A 22 -3.28 8.71 5.23
C ASP A 22 -1.96 8.42 5.98
N GLY A 23 -1.94 7.36 6.80
CA GLY A 23 -0.75 6.89 7.50
C GLY A 23 0.32 6.37 6.54
N VAL A 24 -0.07 5.54 5.57
CA VAL A 24 0.84 5.00 4.55
C VAL A 24 1.47 6.12 3.71
N VAL A 25 0.66 7.06 3.24
CA VAL A 25 1.13 8.22 2.45
C VAL A 25 2.08 9.10 3.26
N ARG A 26 1.75 9.38 4.53
CA ARG A 26 2.63 10.14 5.43
C ARG A 26 3.99 9.47 5.59
N ASP A 27 4.00 8.17 5.84
CA ASP A 27 5.24 7.43 6.06
C ASP A 27 6.08 7.36 4.77
N LEU A 28 5.46 7.10 3.62
CA LEU A 28 6.13 7.06 2.32
C LEU A 28 6.74 8.43 1.96
N THR A 29 5.99 9.52 2.12
CA THR A 29 6.47 10.88 1.84
C THR A 29 7.57 11.33 2.79
N ALA A 30 7.57 10.87 4.05
CA ALA A 30 8.67 11.08 4.98
C ALA A 30 9.96 10.39 4.51
N HIS A 31 9.89 9.12 4.12
CA HIS A 31 11.05 8.37 3.59
C HIS A 31 11.59 8.95 2.28
N ALA A 32 10.69 9.35 1.37
CA ALA A 32 11.06 10.08 0.16
C ALA A 32 11.78 11.39 0.50
N GLY A 33 11.42 12.01 1.63
CA GLY A 33 12.03 13.24 2.08
C GLY A 33 13.49 13.12 2.54
N ASP A 34 13.84 11.92 3.00
CA ASP A 34 15.14 11.56 3.55
C ASP A 34 16.05 10.81 2.55
N ASP A 35 15.69 10.81 1.26
CA ASP A 35 16.41 10.08 0.19
C ASP A 35 16.39 8.54 0.39
N ARG A 36 15.33 8.04 1.04
CA ARG A 36 15.14 6.62 1.40
C ARG A 36 13.86 6.04 0.78
N LEU A 37 13.57 6.40 -0.46
CA LEU A 37 12.31 6.05 -1.12
C LEU A 37 12.05 4.53 -1.18
N ALA A 38 13.07 3.72 -1.44
CA ALA A 38 12.95 2.26 -1.47
C ALA A 38 12.46 1.70 -0.13
N ASP A 39 13.02 2.18 0.99
CA ASP A 39 12.59 1.80 2.34
C ASP A 39 11.13 2.21 2.58
N GLY A 40 10.75 3.39 2.08
CA GLY A 40 9.37 3.89 2.14
C GLY A 40 8.38 2.96 1.43
N PHE A 41 8.72 2.48 0.23
CA PHE A 41 7.89 1.52 -0.50
C PHE A 41 7.78 0.18 0.20
N VAL A 42 8.91 -0.39 0.66
CA VAL A 42 8.89 -1.65 1.42
C VAL A 42 7.97 -1.51 2.63
N LYS A 43 8.10 -0.39 3.37
CA LYS A 43 7.27 -0.16 4.55
C LYS A 43 5.78 0.00 4.22
N ALA A 44 5.47 0.70 3.14
CA ALA A 44 4.10 0.87 2.68
C ALA A 44 3.49 -0.49 2.28
N ILE A 45 4.21 -1.31 1.51
CA ILE A 45 3.75 -2.65 1.10
C ILE A 45 3.49 -3.54 2.32
N GLU A 46 4.38 -3.53 3.32
CA GLU A 46 4.17 -4.27 4.58
C GLU A 46 2.91 -3.81 5.33
N GLN A 47 2.72 -2.50 5.47
CA GLN A 47 1.56 -1.93 6.16
C GLN A 47 0.25 -2.28 5.45
N VAL A 48 0.21 -2.06 4.13
CA VAL A 48 -0.96 -2.37 3.30
C VAL A 48 -1.25 -3.87 3.32
N GLY A 49 -0.23 -4.73 3.19
CA GLY A 49 -0.39 -6.17 3.26
C GLY A 49 -0.99 -6.65 4.60
N ALA A 50 -0.55 -6.06 5.72
CA ALA A 50 -1.10 -6.39 7.04
C ALA A 50 -2.58 -5.99 7.18
N VAL A 51 -2.95 -4.80 6.67
CA VAL A 51 -4.33 -4.32 6.67
C VAL A 51 -5.23 -5.20 5.79
N LEU A 52 -4.75 -5.54 4.58
CA LEU A 52 -5.50 -6.40 3.68
C LEU A 52 -5.69 -7.79 4.28
N ALA A 53 -4.68 -8.36 4.94
CA ALA A 53 -4.78 -9.68 5.58
C ALA A 53 -5.83 -9.74 6.71
N GLU A 54 -6.18 -8.61 7.34
CA GLU A 54 -7.24 -8.54 8.36
C GLU A 54 -8.63 -8.73 7.75
N HIS A 55 -8.87 -8.17 6.55
CA HIS A 55 -10.18 -8.17 5.90
C HIS A 55 -10.32 -9.21 4.79
N PHE A 56 -9.21 -9.59 4.18
CA PHE A 56 -9.08 -10.48 3.02
C PHE A 56 -7.98 -11.52 3.30
N PRO A 57 -8.19 -12.42 4.28
CA PRO A 57 -7.20 -13.43 4.62
C PRO A 57 -6.98 -14.39 3.45
N VAL A 58 -5.72 -14.76 3.21
CA VAL A 58 -5.35 -15.72 2.15
C VAL A 58 -6.04 -17.06 2.37
N THR A 59 -6.64 -17.60 1.31
CA THR A 59 -7.32 -18.89 1.31
C THR A 59 -6.62 -19.93 0.45
N VAL A 60 -6.94 -21.21 0.68
CA VAL A 60 -6.39 -22.29 -0.13
C VAL A 60 -6.94 -22.16 -1.55
N GLY A 61 -6.04 -21.97 -2.52
CA GLY A 61 -6.40 -21.81 -3.93
C GLY A 61 -6.33 -20.37 -4.42
N ASP A 62 -5.98 -19.41 -3.57
CA ASP A 62 -5.68 -18.05 -4.00
C ASP A 62 -4.53 -18.06 -5.02
N SER A 63 -4.69 -17.24 -6.06
CA SER A 63 -3.72 -17.04 -7.12
C SER A 63 -3.30 -15.58 -7.17
N ASN A 64 -2.09 -15.31 -7.65
CA ASN A 64 -1.70 -13.94 -7.91
C ASN A 64 -2.43 -13.38 -9.15
N GLU A 65 -3.32 -12.41 -8.95
CA GLU A 65 -4.15 -11.83 -10.02
C GLU A 65 -3.46 -10.66 -10.74
N LEU A 66 -2.43 -10.07 -10.15
CA LEU A 66 -1.71 -8.90 -10.66
C LEU A 66 -0.20 -9.11 -10.60
N ASP A 67 0.53 -8.63 -11.60
CA ASP A 67 1.99 -8.78 -11.63
C ASP A 67 2.70 -7.86 -10.63
N ASP A 68 3.64 -8.40 -9.87
CA ASP A 68 4.47 -7.64 -8.90
C ASP A 68 5.60 -6.87 -9.61
N HIS A 69 5.30 -5.70 -10.17
CA HIS A 69 6.31 -4.87 -10.82
C HIS A 69 6.11 -3.37 -10.55
N LEU A 70 7.23 -2.66 -10.46
CA LEU A 70 7.22 -1.21 -10.46
C LEU A 70 6.89 -0.71 -11.88
N VAL A 71 5.89 0.15 -11.97
CA VAL A 71 5.52 0.84 -13.20
C VAL A 71 6.02 2.28 -13.12
N GLU A 72 6.80 2.70 -14.11
CA GLU A 72 7.25 4.09 -14.29
C GLU A 72 6.56 4.66 -15.53
N ILE A 73 5.96 5.85 -15.41
CA ILE A 73 5.17 6.51 -16.47
C ILE A 73 5.81 7.86 -16.82
#